data_AF-A0A1B0PRE7-F1
#
_entry.id   AF-A0A1B0PRE7-F1
#
_cell.length_a   1.000
_cell.length_b   1.000
_cell.length_c   1.000
_cell.angle_alpha   90.00
_cell.angle_beta   90.00
_cell.angle_gamma   90.00
#
_symmetry.space_group_name_H-M   'P 1'
#
loop_
_entity.id
_entity.type
_entity.pdbx_description
1 polymer ?
#
loop_
_entity_poly.entity_id
_entity_poly.type
_entity_poly.pdbx_seq_one_letter_code
_entity_poly.pdbx_strand_id
1 'polypeptide(L)' 'MTVPKKRISSSKKRIRKKIWKRKGHWAALKAFSLGKSLSTGNSKTFFCLFSRPTSNKKTKES' A
#
# COMPACT_ATOMS: atom_id res chain seq x y z
N MET A 1 -34.30 11.83 -17.11
CA MET A 1 -33.30 11.61 -16.04
C MET A 1 -34.01 11.62 -14.69
N THR A 2 -33.64 10.73 -13.76
CA THR A 2 -34.29 10.69 -12.44
C THR A 2 -33.70 11.75 -11.51
N VAL A 3 -34.56 12.61 -10.98
CA VAL A 3 -34.17 13.67 -10.04
C VAL A 3 -34.41 13.20 -8.60
N PRO A 4 -33.44 13.37 -7.68
CA PRO A 4 -33.64 13.00 -6.29
C PRO A 4 -34.74 13.85 -5.65
N LYS A 5 -35.81 13.20 -5.19
CA LYS A 5 -36.96 13.88 -4.60
C LYS A 5 -36.66 14.60 -3.28
N LYS A 6 -35.66 14.11 -2.53
CA LYS A 6 -35.25 14.64 -1.22
C LYS A 6 -33.74 14.61 -1.07
N ARG A 7 -33.20 15.56 -0.30
CA ARG A 7 -31.78 15.56 0.07
C ARG A 7 -31.46 14.39 0.99
N ILE A 8 -30.27 13.82 0.82
CA ILE A 8 -29.76 12.75 1.69
C ILE A 8 -29.42 13.35 3.06
N SER A 9 -29.75 12.63 4.14
CA SER A 9 -29.38 13.03 5.50
C SER A 9 -27.86 13.10 5.68
N SER A 10 -27.41 13.93 6.63
CA SER A 10 -25.98 14.12 6.92
C SER A 10 -25.27 12.79 7.25
N SER A 11 -25.93 11.93 8.03
CA SER A 11 -25.42 10.59 8.38
C SER A 11 -25.22 9.70 7.15
N LYS A 12 -26.24 9.56 6.30
CA LYS A 12 -26.16 8.75 5.07
C LYS A 12 -25.07 9.25 4.11
N LYS A 13 -24.88 10.58 4.02
CA LYS A 13 -23.78 11.19 3.25
C LYS A 13 -22.41 10.83 3.83
N ARG A 14 -22.23 10.88 5.15
CA ARG A 14 -20.96 10.54 5.82
C ARG A 14 -20.60 9.07 5.65
N ILE A 15 -21.56 8.15 5.75
CA ILE A 15 -21.35 6.71 5.57
C ILE A 15 -20.77 6.41 4.17
N ARG A 16 -21.37 6.96 3.11
CA ARG A 16 -20.86 6.78 1.73
C ARG A 16 -19.43 7.30 1.57
N LYS A 17 -19.12 8.47 2.16
CA LYS A 17 -17.75 9.01 2.15
C LYS A 17 -16.77 8.13 2.94
N LYS A 18 -17.19 7.55 4.07
CA LYS A 18 -16.37 6.64 4.88
C LYS A 18 -16.00 5.38 4.10
N ILE A 19 -16.93 4.82 3.33
CA ILE A 19 -16.66 3.65 2.46
C ILE A 19 -15.58 3.97 1.44
N TRP A 20 -15.67 5.14 0.79
CA TRP A 20 -14.65 5.58 -0.17
C TRP A 20 -13.27 5.76 0.49
N LYS A 21 -13.22 6.43 1.66
CA LYS A 21 -11.98 6.63 2.43
C LYS A 21 -11.36 5.33 2.96
N ARG A 22 -12.18 4.32 3.27
CA ARG A 22 -11.71 3.00 3.75
C ARG A 22 -10.80 2.29 2.75
N LYS A 23 -10.95 2.54 1.45
CA LYS A 23 -10.07 1.97 0.41
C LYS A 23 -8.62 2.43 0.56
N GLY A 24 -8.41 3.70 0.91
CA GLY A 24 -7.06 4.25 1.13
C GLY A 24 -6.35 3.61 2.33
N HIS A 25 -7.09 3.31 3.39
CA HIS A 25 -6.53 2.61 4.56
C HIS A 25 -5.94 1.24 4.20
N TRP A 26 -6.64 0.46 3.37
CA TRP A 26 -6.12 -0.82 2.91
C TRP A 26 -4.87 -0.69 2.04
N ALA A 27 -4.82 0.34 1.19
CA ALA A 27 -3.63 0.63 0.39
C ALA A 27 -2.43 1.00 1.28
N ALA A 28 -2.65 1.84 2.30
CA ALA A 28 -1.61 2.24 3.26
C ALA A 28 -1.05 1.04 4.04
N LEU A 29 -1.91 0.13 4.51
CA LEU A 29 -1.48 -1.10 5.19
C LEU A 29 -0.58 -1.97 4.30
N LYS A 30 -0.97 -2.18 3.04
CA LYS A 30 -0.18 -2.94 2.08
C LYS A 30 1.16 -2.26 1.77
N ALA A 31 1.15 -0.94 1.57
CA ALA A 31 2.35 -0.15 1.33
C ALA A 31 3.32 -0.18 2.52
N PHE A 32 2.80 -0.11 3.75
CA PHE A 32 3.62 -0.17 4.96
C PHE A 32 4.29 -1.55 5.12
N SER A 33 3.53 -2.64 4.97
CA SER A 33 4.07 -4.00 4.99
C SER A 33 5.16 -4.19 3.92
N LEU A 34 4.91 -3.68 2.71
CA LEU A 34 5.86 -3.72 1.61
C LEU A 34 7.15 -2.93 1.92
N GLY A 35 7.04 -1.71 2.46
CA GLY A 35 8.19 -0.89 2.84
C GLY A 35 9.07 -1.56 3.90
N LYS A 36 8.46 -2.21 4.89
CA LYS A 36 9.20 -2.99 5.91
C LYS A 36 9.95 -4.17 5.30
N SER A 37 9.32 -4.88 4.35
CA SER A 37 9.97 -5.98 3.63
C SER A 37 11.14 -5.52 2.75
N LEU A 38 11.04 -4.34 2.13
CA LEU A 38 12.11 -3.77 1.32
C LEU A 38 13.28 -3.27 2.19
N SER A 39 12.99 -2.68 3.35
CA SER A 39 13.99 -2.12 4.26
C SER A 39 14.96 -3.16 4.83
N THR A 40 14.58 -4.44 4.89
CA THR A 40 15.46 -5.49 5.44
C THR A 40 16.48 -6.02 4.44
N GLY A 41 16.40 -5.65 3.15
CA GLY A 41 17.38 -6.07 2.12
C GLY A 41 17.43 -7.58 1.82
N ASN A 42 16.63 -8.38 2.53
CA ASN A 42 16.61 -9.85 2.41
C ASN A 42 15.57 -10.35 1.39
N SER A 43 14.75 -9.46 0.83
CA SER A 43 13.72 -9.81 -0.13
C SER A 43 14.31 -10.11 -1.51
N LYS A 44 14.40 -11.39 -1.88
CA LYS A 44 14.92 -11.84 -3.19
C LYS A 44 13.99 -11.54 -4.37
N THR A 45 12.70 -11.29 -4.12
CA THR A 45 11.65 -11.18 -5.14
C THR A 45 11.25 -9.74 -5.47
N PHE A 46 11.47 -8.79 -4.56
CA PHE A 46 11.13 -7.38 -4.75
C PHE A 46 12.41 -6.57 -4.98
N PHE A 47 12.62 -6.14 -6.22
CA PHE A 47 13.77 -5.33 -6.62
C PHE A 47 13.36 -3.86 -6.74
N CYS A 48 13.88 -3.00 -5.86
CA CYS A 48 13.83 -1.56 -6.06
C CYS A 48 15.06 -1.17 -6.89
N LEU A 49 14.86 -0.55 -8.06
CA LEU A 49 15.97 -0.15 -8.97
C LEU A 49 17.03 0.77 -8.33
N PHE A 50 16.76 1.35 -7.16
CA PHE A 50 17.69 2.21 -6.44
C PHE A 50 18.63 1.46 -5.45
N SER A 51 18.31 0.24 -5.05
CA SER A 51 19.23 -0.58 -4.25
C SER A 51 20.26 -1.21 -5.18
N ARG A 52 21.49 -0.69 -5.16
CA ARG A 52 22.64 -1.29 -5.87
C ARG A 52 22.67 -2.79 -5.55
N PRO A 53 22.87 -3.68 -6.55
CA PRO A 53 23.11 -5.08 -6.25
C PRO A 53 24.37 -5.16 -5.38
N THR A 54 24.23 -5.49 -4.10
CA THR A 54 25.36 -5.90 -3.29
C THR A 54 25.81 -7.24 -3.85
N SER A 55 26.86 -7.19 -4.67
CA SER A 55 27.55 -8.38 -5.14
C SER A 55 27.94 -9.21 -3.92
N ASN A 56 27.32 -10.37 -3.76
CA ASN A 56 27.75 -11.38 -2.79
C ASN A 56 29.22 -11.73 -3.06
N LYS A 57 30.14 -11.18 -2.27
CA LYS A 57 31.48 -11.78 -2.10
C LYS A 57 31.28 -13.02 -1.22
N LYS A 58 30.90 -14.15 -1.82
CA LYS A 58 31.19 -15.45 -1.21
C LYS A 58 32.69 -15.66 -1.35
N THR A 59 33.40 -15.42 -0.26
CA THR A 59 34.76 -15.88 -0.03
C THR A 59 34.83 -17.39 -0.31
N LYS A 60 35.66 -17.74 -1.29
CA LYS A 60 36.31 -19.05 -1.33
C LYS A 60 37.42 -18.96 -0.30
N GLU A 61 37.35 -19.76 0.76
CA GLU A 61 38.50 -20.08 1.59
C GLU A 61 38.27 -21.47 2.20
N SER A 62 39.24 -22.35 1.90
CA SER A 62 39.48 -23.74 2.34
C SER A 62 38.34 -24.75 2.15
#